data_AF-F4QHM0-F1
#
_entry.id   AF-F4QHM0-F1
#
_cell.length_a   1.000
_cell.length_b   1.000
_cell.length_c   1.000
_cell.angle_alpha   90.00
_cell.angle_beta   90.00
_cell.angle_gamma   90.00
#
_symmetry.space_group_name_H-M   'P 1'
#
loop_
_entity.id
_entity.type
_entity.pdbx_description
1 polymer ?
#
loop_
_entity_poly.entity_id
_entity_poly.type
_entity_poly.pdbx_seq_one_letter_code
_entity_poly.pdbx_strand_id
1 'polypeptide(L)'
;MSEDAALSLPGMADIPYDCVVIHELDGEFHPASLCKAMCAPEAAREAVRLLSELREAEQSRCHFPGYRIELLQAETVVFGTSICWQCDNMRLDGPLAPSRGWAVFDSGSDPAQALLALCQQTIEGLGDRPSSTG
;
A
#
# COMPACT_ATOMS: atom_id res chain seq x y z
N MET A 1 17.04 -8.61 23.10
CA MET A 1 16.32 -9.53 22.19
C MET A 1 14.97 -8.88 21.96
N SER A 2 14.91 -7.93 21.03
CA SER A 2 13.63 -7.32 20.65
C SER A 2 13.01 -8.26 19.63
N GLU A 3 11.87 -8.82 19.98
CA GLU A 3 11.08 -9.64 19.08
C GLU A 3 10.68 -8.80 17.87
N ASP A 4 11.08 -9.28 16.70
CA ASP A 4 10.72 -8.79 15.38
C ASP A 4 9.21 -9.00 15.19
N ALA A 5 8.40 -8.12 15.79
CA ALA A 5 6.96 -8.18 15.65
C ALA A 5 6.59 -7.71 14.24
N ALA A 6 6.34 -8.68 13.35
CA ALA A 6 5.61 -8.42 12.12
C ALA A 6 4.32 -7.67 12.46
N LEU A 7 3.97 -6.66 11.66
CA LEU A 7 2.72 -5.95 11.84
C LEU A 7 1.57 -6.96 11.94
N SER A 8 0.72 -6.78 12.94
CA SER A 8 -0.57 -7.48 13.02
C SER A 8 -1.56 -6.91 11.99
N LEU A 9 -1.23 -7.03 10.71
CA LEU A 9 -2.20 -6.95 9.64
C LEU A 9 -3.06 -8.23 9.67
N PRO A 10 -4.32 -8.19 9.19
CA PRO A 10 -5.04 -9.42 8.87
C PRO A 10 -4.14 -10.30 7.99
N GLY A 11 -4.25 -11.63 8.09
CA GLY A 11 -3.48 -12.54 7.24
C GLY A 11 -3.75 -12.23 5.78
N MET A 12 -2.96 -11.33 5.18
CA MET A 12 -3.24 -10.75 3.87
C MET A 12 -3.23 -11.84 2.80
N ALA A 13 -2.46 -12.91 3.04
CA ALA A 13 -2.42 -14.12 2.24
C ALA A 13 -3.75 -14.91 2.22
N ASP A 14 -4.60 -14.75 3.24
CA ASP A 14 -5.89 -15.43 3.38
C ASP A 14 -7.07 -14.58 2.89
N ILE A 15 -6.82 -13.32 2.50
CA ILE A 15 -7.86 -12.45 1.94
C ILE A 15 -8.17 -12.93 0.52
N PRO A 16 -9.43 -13.29 0.20
CA PRO A 16 -9.81 -13.59 -1.17
C PRO A 16 -9.88 -12.28 -1.98
N TYR A 17 -9.07 -12.18 -3.03
CA TYR A 17 -9.11 -11.08 -3.99
C TYR A 17 -8.94 -11.61 -5.42
N ASP A 18 -9.58 -10.95 -6.37
CA ASP A 18 -9.47 -11.24 -7.81
C ASP A 18 -8.48 -10.29 -8.50
N CYS A 19 -8.25 -9.12 -7.90
CA CYS A 19 -7.46 -8.04 -8.50
C CYS A 19 -6.81 -7.16 -7.42
N VAL A 20 -5.63 -6.60 -7.74
CA VAL A 20 -4.95 -5.58 -6.95
C VAL A 20 -4.81 -4.31 -7.80
N VAL A 21 -5.24 -3.18 -7.24
CA VAL A 21 -5.10 -1.87 -7.89
C VAL A 21 -4.16 -1.00 -7.05
N ILE A 22 -3.17 -0.41 -7.72
CA ILE A 22 -2.25 0.55 -7.11
C ILE A 22 -2.58 1.94 -7.63
N HIS A 23 -2.69 2.89 -6.71
CA HIS A 23 -2.98 4.29 -6.94
C HIS A 23 -1.75 5.12 -6.54
N GLU A 24 -1.31 6.03 -7.40
CA GLU A 24 -0.44 7.13 -7.00
C GLU A 24 -1.33 8.26 -6.45
N LEU A 25 -0.98 8.80 -5.29
CA LEU A 25 -1.76 9.80 -4.58
C LEU A 25 -1.08 11.17 -4.63
N ASP A 26 -1.88 12.23 -4.83
CA ASP A 26 -1.43 13.62 -4.64
C ASP A 26 -1.98 14.20 -3.33
N GLY A 27 -1.12 14.79 -2.51
CA GLY A 27 -1.52 15.60 -1.36
C GLY A 27 -1.70 14.90 0.00
N GLU A 28 -1.82 15.73 1.05
CA GLU A 28 -1.66 15.36 2.47
C GLU A 28 -2.98 14.96 3.17
N PHE A 29 -4.14 15.38 2.62
CA PHE A 29 -5.47 15.17 3.21
C PHE A 29 -6.55 15.05 2.12
N HIS A 30 -7.04 13.82 1.89
CA HIS A 30 -7.98 13.43 0.81
C HIS A 30 -7.34 13.34 -0.57
N PRO A 31 -6.40 12.41 -0.76
CA PRO A 31 -5.66 12.35 -2.00
C PRO A 31 -6.57 11.97 -3.16
N ALA A 32 -6.58 12.81 -4.20
CA ALA A 32 -7.07 12.38 -5.49
C ALA A 32 -6.06 11.38 -6.07
N SER A 33 -6.56 10.31 -6.68
CA SER A 33 -5.71 9.37 -7.40
C SER A 33 -5.16 10.06 -8.65
N LEU A 34 -3.85 10.26 -8.73
CA LEU A 34 -3.17 10.79 -9.92
C LEU A 34 -3.27 9.81 -11.08
N CYS A 35 -3.04 8.54 -10.79
CA CYS A 35 -3.19 7.44 -11.72
C CYS A 35 -3.58 6.16 -10.97
N LYS A 36 -4.10 5.17 -11.70
CA LYS A 36 -4.40 3.84 -11.17
C LYS A 36 -3.92 2.76 -12.14
N ALA A 37 -3.26 1.74 -11.62
CA ALA A 37 -2.80 0.59 -12.37
C ALA A 37 -3.44 -0.68 -11.83
N MET A 38 -3.98 -1.50 -12.73
CA MET A 38 -4.35 -2.88 -12.39
C MET A 38 -3.10 -3.74 -12.46
N CYS A 39 -2.78 -4.45 -11.37
CA CYS A 39 -1.60 -5.30 -11.30
C CYS A 39 -1.80 -6.57 -12.15
N ALA A 40 -0.72 -7.03 -12.80
CA ALA A 40 -0.66 -8.39 -13.29
C ALA A 40 -0.71 -9.40 -12.12
N PRO A 41 -1.19 -10.64 -12.31
CA PRO A 41 -1.39 -11.62 -11.22
C PRO A 41 -0.13 -11.90 -10.37
N GLU A 42 1.06 -11.83 -10.96
CA GLU A 42 2.34 -12.02 -10.27
C GLU A 42 2.68 -10.80 -9.40
N ALA A 43 2.52 -9.59 -9.95
CA ALA A 43 2.73 -8.34 -9.21
C ALA A 43 1.71 -8.17 -8.08
N ALA A 44 0.46 -8.60 -8.29
CA ALA A 44 -0.59 -8.63 -7.28
C ALA A 44 -0.20 -9.51 -6.08
N ARG A 45 0.28 -10.73 -6.34
CA ARG A 45 0.73 -11.66 -5.29
C ARG A 45 1.94 -11.13 -4.54
N GLU A 46 2.88 -10.52 -5.25
CA GLU A 46 4.07 -9.94 -4.64
C GLU A 46 3.73 -8.72 -3.77
N ALA A 47 2.84 -7.84 -4.21
CA ALA A 47 2.36 -6.71 -3.41
C ALA A 47 1.73 -7.18 -2.08
N VAL A 48 0.88 -8.21 -2.15
CA VAL A 48 0.22 -8.79 -0.95
C VAL A 48 1.23 -9.44 -0.01
N ARG A 49 2.21 -10.18 -0.55
CA ARG A 49 3.29 -10.78 0.24
C ARG A 49 4.10 -9.70 0.96
N LEU A 50 4.55 -8.68 0.24
CA LEU A 50 5.35 -7.59 0.80
C LEU A 50 4.58 -6.79 1.86
N LEU A 51 3.28 -6.52 1.66
CA LEU A 51 2.42 -5.90 2.66
C LEU A 51 2.38 -6.70 3.97
N SER A 52 2.27 -8.03 3.87
CA SER A 52 2.22 -8.92 5.05
C SER A 52 3.53 -8.99 5.84
N GLU A 53 4.64 -8.57 5.24
CA GLU A 53 5.99 -8.65 5.82
C GLU A 53 6.47 -7.32 6.41
N LEU A 54 5.66 -6.26 6.35
CA LEU A 54 5.99 -4.97 6.93
C LEU A 54 6.19 -5.11 8.45
N ARG A 55 7.24 -4.47 8.98
CA ARG A 55 7.62 -4.48 10.41
C ARG A 55 7.18 -3.21 11.11
N GLU A 56 6.77 -3.24 12.38
CA GLU A 56 6.31 -2.05 13.11
C GLU A 56 7.38 -0.95 13.29
N ALA A 57 6.99 0.34 13.32
CA ALA A 57 7.87 1.49 13.57
C ALA A 57 7.19 2.62 14.38
N GLU A 58 7.91 3.70 14.71
CA GLU A 58 7.36 4.87 15.44
C GLU A 58 6.55 5.81 14.52
N GLN A 59 5.41 6.31 15.00
CA GLN A 59 4.42 7.04 14.19
C GLN A 59 4.84 8.49 13.87
N SER A 60 4.90 8.85 12.59
CA SER A 60 4.93 10.26 12.12
C SER A 60 3.63 10.60 11.38
N ARG A 61 3.25 11.88 11.22
CA ARG A 61 1.93 12.29 10.69
C ARG A 61 2.02 13.12 9.39
N CYS A 62 2.41 12.52 8.27
CA CYS A 62 2.18 13.03 6.90
C CYS A 62 1.88 11.84 5.96
N HIS A 63 1.37 12.09 4.74
CA HIS A 63 1.06 11.06 3.71
C HIS A 63 1.81 11.29 2.38
N PHE A 64 3.15 11.40 2.40
CA PHE A 64 3.96 11.63 1.20
C PHE A 64 5.19 10.69 1.09
N PRO A 65 5.58 10.25 -0.12
CA PRO A 65 4.70 10.03 -1.27
C PRO A 65 3.67 8.95 -0.94
N GLY A 66 2.40 9.22 -1.26
CA GLY A 66 1.31 8.31 -0.96
C GLY A 66 1.09 7.32 -2.11
N TYR A 67 1.14 6.03 -1.82
CA TYR A 67 0.51 5.03 -2.68
C TYR A 67 -0.68 4.45 -1.94
N ARG A 68 -1.77 4.21 -2.67
CA ARG A 68 -2.89 3.42 -2.17
C ARG A 68 -2.95 2.08 -2.89
N ILE A 69 -3.10 1.02 -2.13
CA ILE A 69 -3.23 -0.35 -2.63
C ILE A 69 -4.62 -0.84 -2.25
N GLU A 70 -5.38 -1.31 -3.23
CA GLU A 70 -6.72 -1.88 -3.03
C GLU A 70 -6.73 -3.34 -3.48
N LEU A 71 -7.29 -4.20 -2.64
CA LEU A 71 -7.65 -5.58 -2.98
C LEU A 71 -9.13 -5.58 -3.36
N LEU A 72 -9.45 -6.05 -4.56
CA LEU A 72 -10.82 -6.13 -5.06
C LEU A 72 -11.27 -7.59 -5.15
N GLN A 73 -12.50 -7.87 -4.72
CA GLN A 73 -13.22 -9.11 -4.97
C GLN A 73 -14.53 -8.76 -5.66
N ALA A 74 -14.81 -9.37 -6.82
CA ALA A 74 -15.98 -9.06 -7.64
C ALA A 74 -16.24 -7.53 -7.77
N GLU A 75 -15.19 -6.78 -8.13
CA GLU A 75 -15.19 -5.32 -8.29
C GLU A 75 -15.42 -4.49 -7.00
N THR A 76 -15.52 -5.14 -5.84
CA THR A 76 -15.67 -4.48 -4.54
C THR A 76 -14.34 -4.44 -3.80
N VAL A 77 -13.96 -3.29 -3.26
CA VAL A 77 -12.77 -3.16 -2.41
C VAL A 77 -13.03 -3.90 -1.09
N VAL A 78 -12.32 -5.01 -0.88
CA VAL A 78 -12.39 -5.80 0.35
C VAL A 78 -11.36 -5.36 1.39
N PHE A 79 -10.28 -4.74 0.92
CA PHE A 79 -9.22 -4.14 1.73
C PHE A 79 -8.56 -3.02 0.96
N GLY A 80 -8.28 -1.91 1.63
CA GLY A 80 -7.54 -0.77 1.11
C GLY A 80 -6.49 -0.31 2.10
N THR A 81 -5.34 0.12 1.60
CA THR A 81 -4.35 0.80 2.42
C THR A 81 -3.75 2.00 1.69
N SER A 82 -3.63 3.13 2.37
CA SER A 82 -2.83 4.26 1.89
C SER A 82 -1.58 4.38 2.76
N ILE A 83 -0.41 4.28 2.13
CA ILE A 83 0.88 4.12 2.78
C ILE A 83 1.68 5.40 2.64
N CYS A 84 2.34 5.82 3.72
CA CYS A 84 3.32 6.89 3.74
C CYS A 84 4.70 6.36 4.10
N TRP A 85 5.62 6.39 3.14
CA TRP A 85 7.01 5.99 3.37
C TRP A 85 7.84 7.04 4.12
N GLN A 86 7.45 8.31 4.15
CA GLN A 86 8.15 9.30 4.97
C GLN A 86 7.77 9.25 6.44
N CYS A 87 6.60 8.70 6.75
CA CYS A 87 6.03 8.79 8.09
C CYS A 87 5.80 7.43 8.74
N ASP A 88 6.32 6.37 8.14
CA ASP A 88 6.34 5.04 8.72
C ASP A 88 4.94 4.60 9.15
N ASN A 89 3.91 4.95 8.37
CA ASN A 89 2.53 4.62 8.69
C ASN A 89 1.64 4.43 7.46
N MET A 90 0.57 3.68 7.69
CA MET A 90 -0.45 3.44 6.69
C MET A 90 -1.84 3.52 7.33
N ARG A 91 -2.79 4.06 6.58
CA ARG A 91 -4.21 3.96 6.89
C ARG A 91 -4.76 2.68 6.28
N LEU A 92 -5.65 2.01 6.99
CA LEU A 92 -6.29 0.77 6.58
C LEU A 92 -7.81 1.01 6.50
N ASP A 93 -8.44 0.54 5.44
CA ASP A 93 -9.88 0.61 5.25
C ASP A 93 -10.42 -0.60 4.48
N GLY A 94 -11.75 -0.72 4.43
CA GLY A 94 -12.44 -1.84 3.81
C GLY A 94 -12.94 -2.89 4.83
N PRO A 95 -13.84 -3.79 4.40
CA PRO A 95 -14.49 -4.79 5.26
C PRO A 95 -13.54 -5.70 6.03
N LEU A 96 -12.35 -5.97 5.48
CA LEU A 96 -11.36 -6.88 6.08
C LEU A 96 -10.25 -6.14 6.84
N ALA A 97 -10.27 -4.81 6.87
CA ALA A 97 -9.30 -4.05 7.64
C ALA A 97 -9.52 -4.20 9.15
N PRO A 98 -8.45 -4.22 9.96
CA PRO A 98 -8.56 -4.30 11.40
C PRO A 98 -9.21 -3.03 11.96
N SER A 99 -9.93 -3.17 13.08
CA SER A 99 -10.74 -2.09 13.67
C SER A 99 -9.96 -0.82 14.03
N ARG A 100 -8.65 -0.94 14.24
CA ARG A 100 -7.75 0.18 14.53
C ARG A 100 -7.63 1.16 13.35
N GLY A 101 -7.85 0.71 12.11
CA GLY A 101 -7.89 1.55 10.90
C GLY A 101 -6.55 2.20 10.49
N TRP A 102 -5.45 1.89 11.18
CA TRP A 102 -4.11 2.35 10.85
C TRP A 102 -3.06 1.40 11.43
N ALA A 103 -1.88 1.45 10.82
CA ALA A 103 -0.70 0.64 11.10
C ALA A 103 0.55 1.51 10.98
N VAL A 104 1.62 1.17 11.70
CA VAL A 104 2.93 1.83 11.59
C VAL A 104 3.95 0.82 11.10
N PHE A 105 4.85 1.20 10.20
CA PHE A 105 5.81 0.29 9.59
C PHE A 105 7.19 0.91 9.35
N ASP A 106 8.27 0.12 9.42
CA ASP A 106 9.63 0.56 9.09
C ASP A 106 9.78 0.70 7.58
N SER A 107 9.71 1.94 7.08
CA SER A 107 9.88 2.23 5.65
C SER A 107 11.27 1.89 5.13
N GLY A 108 12.29 1.82 6.00
CA GLY A 108 13.66 1.45 5.63
C GLY A 108 13.86 -0.06 5.47
N SER A 109 12.90 -0.87 5.90
CA SER A 109 13.01 -2.33 5.81
C SER A 109 13.01 -2.83 4.35
N ASP A 110 13.72 -3.93 4.10
CA ASP A 110 13.76 -4.59 2.78
C ASP A 110 12.36 -4.79 2.14
N PRO A 111 11.34 -5.32 2.86
CA PRO A 111 10.00 -5.47 2.27
C PRO A 111 9.32 -4.13 1.97
N ALA A 112 9.54 -3.09 2.78
CA ALA A 112 8.96 -1.77 2.54
C ALA A 112 9.57 -1.09 1.31
N GLN A 113 10.88 -1.23 1.12
CA GLN A 113 11.60 -0.72 -0.06
C GLN A 113 11.22 -1.50 -1.33
N ALA A 114 11.07 -2.83 -1.22
CA ALA A 114 10.59 -3.65 -2.33
C ALA A 114 9.15 -3.28 -2.73
N LEU A 115 8.26 -3.02 -1.76
CA LEU A 115 6.88 -2.59 -2.03
C LEU A 115 6.84 -1.22 -2.73
N LEU A 116 7.66 -0.27 -2.27
CA LEU A 116 7.79 1.05 -2.92
C LEU A 116 8.21 0.91 -4.38
N ALA A 117 9.25 0.12 -4.64
CA ALA A 117 9.76 -0.11 -5.98
C ALA A 117 8.71 -0.77 -6.88
N LEU A 118 7.93 -1.72 -6.34
CA LEU A 118 6.82 -2.35 -7.06
C LEU A 118 5.73 -1.34 -7.42
N CYS A 119 5.33 -0.47 -6.48
CA CYS A 119 4.36 0.59 -6.74
C CYS A 119 4.86 1.53 -7.85
N GLN A 120 6.11 1.99 -7.76
CA GLN A 120 6.72 2.86 -8.78
C GLN A 120 6.75 2.20 -10.16
N GLN A 121 7.24 0.96 -10.26
CA GLN A 121 7.30 0.22 -11.52
C GLN A 121 5.92 -0.03 -12.13
N THR A 122 4.93 -0.36 -11.29
CA THR A 122 3.56 -0.62 -11.73
C THR A 122 2.92 0.65 -12.28
N ILE A 123 3.16 1.80 -11.64
CA ILE A 123 2.67 3.10 -12.10
C ILE A 123 3.43 3.59 -13.36
N GLU A 124 4.75 3.49 -13.38
CA GLU A 124 5.58 3.93 -14.52
C GLU A 124 5.34 3.06 -15.76
N GLY A 125 5.02 1.78 -15.57
CA GLY A 125 4.62 0.86 -16.63
C GLY A 125 3.31 1.24 -17.35
N LEU A 126 2.53 2.19 -16.82
CA LEU A 126 1.33 2.71 -17.49
C LEU A 126 1.63 3.67 -18.66
N GLY A 127 2.88 4.11 -18.85
CA GLY A 127 3.33 4.84 -20.04
C GLY A 127 2.71 6.23 -20.28
N ASP A 128 1.70 6.65 -19.52
CA ASP A 128 0.99 7.91 -19.71
C ASP A 128 0.81 8.63 -18.37
N ARG A 129 1.91 9.23 -17.89
CA ARG A 129 1.84 10.23 -16.82
C ARG A 129 1.30 11.53 -17.45
N PRO A 130 0.23 12.15 -16.94
CA PRO A 130 0.02 13.56 -17.24
C PRO A 130 1.26 14.30 -16.73
N SER A 131 1.98 14.91 -17.65
CA SER A 131 3.17 15.70 -17.32
C SER A 131 2.76 16.74 -16.28
N SER A 132 3.30 16.64 -15.07
CA SER A 132 3.15 17.66 -14.04
C SER A 132 3.87 18.92 -14.51
N THR A 133 3.20 19.73 -15.33
CA THR A 133 3.69 21.08 -15.64
C THR A 133 3.44 21.99 -14.45
N GLY A 134 4.54 22.38 -13.81
CA GLY A 134 4.79 23.74 -13.33
C GLY A 134 4.20 24.13 -11.97
#